data_AF-A0A2W6Q4G7-F1
#
_entry.id   AF-A0A2W6Q4G7-F1
#
_cell.length_a   1.000
_cell.length_b   1.000
_cell.length_c   1.000
_cell.angle_alpha   90.00
_cell.angle_beta   90.00
_cell.angle_gamma   90.00
#
_symmetry.space_group_name_H-M   'P 1'
#
loop_
_entity.id
_entity.type
_entity.pdbx_description
1 polymer ?
#
loop_
_entity_poly.entity_id
_entity_poly.type
_entity_poly.pdbx_seq_one_letter_code
_entity_poly.pdbx_strand_id
1 'polypeptide(L)'
;MKLYLKLPLPVSINDLYINQYTWNPKTKKRVPTGKRILSKEGEKVKKEIIEAATDQVSQQEWDYEYTKTHYLYMDSIIYFNRKGRDDNNIYKLNNDALEKIAYDNDSRILTRTQRILYDKKNPRVELVFTPVEYIGIFDNEQIYGDFVKRCEGCSRYKRNCSILKAAKEAFIQDEIVNNVCSSFKEMRSK
;
A
#
# COMPACT_ATOMS: atom_id res chain seq x y z
N MET A 1 -16.22 4.31 -3.51
CA MET A 1 -15.83 2.90 -3.32
C MET A 1 -15.09 2.75 -2.00
N LYS A 2 -15.39 1.70 -1.21
CA LYS A 2 -14.66 1.35 0.02
C LYS A 2 -14.67 -0.17 0.17
N LEU A 3 -13.58 -0.75 0.66
CA LEU A 3 -13.51 -2.17 1.01
C LEU A 3 -13.29 -2.30 2.51
N TYR A 4 -14.11 -3.11 3.16
CA TYR A 4 -14.04 -3.38 4.59
C TYR A 4 -13.60 -4.81 4.81
N LEU A 5 -12.53 -5.02 5.59
CA LEU A 5 -12.05 -6.35 5.96
C LEU A 5 -11.95 -6.48 7.48
N LYS A 6 -12.37 -7.62 7.99
CA LYS A 6 -12.13 -8.05 9.36
C LYS A 6 -11.29 -9.31 9.34
N LEU A 7 -10.06 -9.20 9.81
CA LEU A 7 -9.03 -10.22 9.65
C LEU A 7 -8.51 -10.71 11.01
N PRO A 8 -8.01 -11.95 11.09
CA PRO A 8 -7.28 -12.42 12.25
C PRO A 8 -6.11 -11.50 12.60
N LEU A 9 -5.77 -11.40 13.89
CA LEU A 9 -4.62 -10.62 14.33
C LEU A 9 -3.32 -11.30 13.86
N PRO A 10 -2.44 -10.62 13.09
CA PRO A 10 -1.16 -11.19 12.69
C PRO A 10 -0.27 -11.63 13.84
N VAL A 11 0.62 -12.58 13.58
CA VAL A 11 1.74 -12.90 14.48
C VAL A 11 2.73 -11.74 14.53
N SER A 12 3.51 -11.65 15.61
CA SER A 12 4.54 -10.61 15.73
C SER A 12 5.67 -10.84 14.71
N ILE A 13 6.41 -9.80 14.28
CA ILE A 13 7.55 -9.97 13.36
C ILE A 13 8.60 -10.95 13.90
N ASN A 14 8.80 -10.96 15.22
CA ASN A 14 9.76 -11.85 15.88
C ASN A 14 9.37 -13.32 15.72
N ASP A 15 8.07 -13.61 15.76
CA ASP A 15 7.51 -14.95 15.59
C ASP A 15 7.21 -15.27 14.11
N LEU A 16 7.13 -14.24 13.26
CA LEU A 16 6.77 -14.36 11.84
C LEU A 16 7.89 -14.98 11.00
N TYR A 17 9.15 -14.65 11.29
CA TYR A 17 10.29 -15.12 10.50
C TYR A 17 11.27 -15.92 11.34
N ILE A 18 11.75 -17.03 10.78
CA ILE A 18 12.80 -17.87 11.34
C ILE A 18 14.00 -17.92 10.40
N ASN A 19 15.19 -18.20 10.94
CA ASN A 19 16.35 -18.46 10.11
C ASN A 19 16.16 -19.82 9.41
N GLN A 20 16.41 -19.85 8.11
CA GLN A 20 16.50 -21.10 7.39
C GLN A 20 17.80 -21.80 7.80
N TYR A 21 17.68 -23.08 8.14
CA TYR A 21 18.82 -23.92 8.48
C TYR A 21 19.06 -24.93 7.37
N THR A 22 20.33 -25.14 7.05
CA THR A 22 20.77 -26.23 6.18
C THR A 22 21.66 -27.18 6.96
N TRP A 23 21.70 -28.44 6.53
CA TRP A 23 22.63 -29.42 7.09
C TRP A 23 24.02 -29.19 6.52
N ASN A 24 25.02 -29.00 7.38
CA ASN A 24 26.42 -28.94 6.98
C ASN A 24 27.06 -30.33 7.20
N PRO A 25 27.42 -31.07 6.13
CA PRO A 25 28.00 -32.41 6.26
C PRO A 25 29.37 -32.41 6.93
N LYS A 26 30.16 -31.33 6.79
CA LYS A 26 31.51 -31.20 7.36
C LYS A 26 31.47 -31.05 8.87
N THR A 27 30.56 -30.24 9.38
CA THR A 27 30.42 -30.00 10.83
C THR A 27 29.37 -30.89 11.49
N LYS A 28 28.63 -31.69 10.70
CA LYS A 28 27.50 -32.53 11.13
C LYS A 28 26.49 -31.77 12.01
N LYS A 29 26.24 -30.50 11.67
CA LYS A 29 25.33 -29.62 12.40
C LYS A 29 24.44 -28.85 11.44
N ARG A 30 23.26 -28.45 11.91
CA ARG A 30 22.43 -27.47 11.23
C ARG A 30 23.06 -26.09 11.42
N VAL A 31 23.32 -25.42 10.30
CA VAL A 31 23.87 -24.06 10.29
C VAL A 31 22.86 -23.12 9.62
N PRO A 32 22.72 -21.87 10.12
CA PRO A 32 21.85 -20.90 9.49
C PRO A 32 22.41 -20.53 8.11
N THR A 33 21.54 -20.44 7.11
CA THR A 33 21.92 -20.04 5.73
C THR A 33 22.05 -18.54 5.56
N GLY A 34 21.62 -17.75 6.55
CA GLY A 34 21.47 -16.30 6.47
C GLY A 34 20.13 -15.85 5.85
N LYS A 35 19.36 -16.76 5.24
CA LYS A 35 18.02 -16.48 4.71
C LYS A 35 16.97 -16.56 5.81
N ARG A 36 16.06 -15.57 5.87
CA ARG A 36 14.86 -15.59 6.71
C ARG A 36 13.70 -16.20 5.91
N ILE A 37 12.97 -17.14 6.51
CA ILE A 37 11.75 -17.73 5.94
C ILE A 37 10.58 -17.51 6.90
N LEU A 38 9.35 -17.58 6.39
CA LEU A 38 8.17 -17.51 7.23
C LEU A 38 8.16 -18.69 8.21
N SER A 39 7.71 -18.45 9.44
CA SER A 39 7.50 -19.51 10.42
C SER A 39 6.23 -20.29 10.07
N LYS A 40 6.10 -21.52 10.57
CA LYS A 40 4.88 -22.33 10.37
C LYS A 40 3.61 -21.63 10.89
N GLU A 41 3.74 -20.91 11.99
CA GLU A 41 2.64 -20.12 12.55
C GLU A 41 2.32 -18.92 11.66
N GLY A 42 3.35 -18.24 11.15
CA GLY A 42 3.22 -17.18 10.16
C GLY A 42 2.51 -17.64 8.88
N GLU A 43 2.88 -18.81 8.35
CA GLU A 43 2.23 -19.42 7.18
C GLU A 43 0.76 -19.73 7.45
N LYS A 44 0.46 -20.30 8.63
CA LYS A 44 -0.91 -20.59 9.04
C LYS A 44 -1.77 -19.33 9.09
N VAL A 45 -1.31 -18.30 9.81
CA VAL A 45 -2.06 -17.05 9.97
C VAL A 45 -2.14 -16.29 8.65
N LYS A 46 -1.09 -16.31 7.81
CA LYS A 46 -1.15 -15.74 6.45
C LYS A 46 -2.25 -16.39 5.63
N LYS A 47 -2.36 -17.72 5.68
CA LYS A 47 -3.41 -18.47 4.98
C LYS A 47 -4.81 -18.11 5.49
N GLU A 48 -5.00 -18.04 6.81
CA GLU A 48 -6.27 -17.63 7.42
C GLU A 48 -6.68 -16.20 6.99
N ILE A 49 -5.71 -15.27 6.91
CA ILE A 49 -5.94 -13.92 6.41
C ILE A 49 -6.36 -13.93 4.94
N ILE A 50 -5.64 -14.67 4.09
CA ILE A 50 -5.93 -14.80 2.65
C ILE A 50 -7.34 -15.34 2.43
N GLU A 51 -7.70 -16.43 3.12
CA GLU A 51 -9.03 -17.04 3.02
C GLU A 51 -10.12 -16.06 3.45
N ALA A 52 -9.97 -15.45 4.64
CA ALA A 52 -10.94 -14.48 5.14
C ALA A 52 -11.07 -13.24 4.25
N ALA A 53 -9.96 -12.76 3.69
CA ALA A 53 -9.96 -11.60 2.80
C ALA A 53 -10.62 -11.92 1.46
N THR A 54 -10.29 -13.07 0.85
CA THR A 54 -10.85 -13.48 -0.45
C THR A 54 -12.38 -13.58 -0.37
N ASP A 55 -12.88 -14.23 0.69
CA ASP A 55 -14.32 -14.36 0.92
C ASP A 55 -14.98 -12.99 1.08
N GLN A 56 -14.41 -12.11 1.92
CA GLN A 56 -14.97 -10.78 2.18
C GLN A 56 -14.91 -9.83 0.97
N VAL A 57 -13.84 -9.88 0.17
CA VAL A 57 -13.71 -9.09 -1.05
C VAL A 57 -14.76 -9.54 -2.08
N SER A 58 -14.95 -10.84 -2.25
CA SER A 58 -15.93 -11.39 -3.21
C SER A 58 -17.39 -10.96 -2.95
N GLN A 59 -17.68 -10.58 -1.70
CA GLN A 59 -19.01 -10.15 -1.25
C GLN A 59 -19.23 -8.64 -1.37
N GLN A 60 -18.22 -7.89 -1.83
CA GLN A 60 -18.25 -6.43 -1.92
C GLN A 60 -18.01 -5.97 -3.35
N GLU A 61 -18.67 -4.87 -3.74
CA GLU A 61 -18.37 -4.19 -5.01
C GLU A 61 -17.03 -3.44 -4.88
N TRP A 62 -15.96 -4.12 -5.27
CA TRP A 62 -14.60 -3.62 -5.20
C TRP A 62 -13.95 -3.57 -6.59
N ASP A 63 -13.55 -2.38 -7.02
CA ASP A 63 -12.84 -2.16 -8.28
C ASP A 63 -11.34 -2.45 -8.09
N TYR A 64 -10.96 -3.69 -8.36
CA TYR A 64 -9.57 -4.12 -8.33
C TYR A 64 -8.71 -3.39 -9.38
N GLU A 65 -9.26 -3.05 -10.54
CA GLU A 65 -8.50 -2.40 -11.63
C GLU A 65 -8.03 -1.00 -11.22
N TYR A 66 -8.85 -0.26 -10.46
CA TYR A 66 -8.47 1.03 -9.88
C TYR A 66 -7.15 0.95 -9.10
N THR A 67 -6.93 -0.16 -8.37
CA THR A 67 -5.78 -0.35 -7.48
C THR A 67 -4.43 -0.51 -8.20
N LYS A 68 -4.45 -0.77 -9.52
CA LYS A 68 -3.23 -0.95 -10.33
C LYS A 68 -2.48 0.36 -10.56
N THR A 69 -3.19 1.48 -10.57
CA THR A 69 -2.66 2.78 -10.95
C THR A 69 -2.80 3.83 -9.86
N HIS A 70 -3.71 3.65 -8.91
CA HIS A 70 -3.99 4.62 -7.86
C HIS A 70 -3.51 4.14 -6.48
N TYR A 71 -3.24 5.12 -5.62
CA TYR A 71 -2.98 4.85 -4.20
C TYR A 71 -4.29 4.62 -3.45
N LEU A 72 -4.22 3.85 -2.38
CA LEU A 72 -5.30 3.64 -1.43
C LEU A 72 -4.82 3.96 -0.03
N TYR A 73 -5.65 4.61 0.77
CA TYR A 73 -5.49 4.57 2.21
C TYR A 73 -5.96 3.23 2.76
N MET A 74 -5.19 2.66 3.68
CA MET A 74 -5.60 1.52 4.49
C MET A 74 -5.68 1.95 5.95
N ASP A 75 -6.90 2.27 6.36
CA ASP A 75 -7.21 2.63 7.75
C ASP A 75 -7.38 1.37 8.58
N SER A 76 -6.66 1.28 9.69
CA SER A 76 -6.70 0.12 10.57
C SER A 76 -7.24 0.46 11.97
N ILE A 77 -8.07 -0.44 12.48
CA ILE A 77 -8.41 -0.54 13.89
C ILE A 77 -7.89 -1.89 14.37
N ILE A 78 -6.96 -1.86 15.32
CA ILE A 78 -6.25 -3.04 15.79
C ILE A 78 -6.76 -3.44 17.17
N TYR A 79 -7.16 -4.70 17.32
CA TYR A 79 -7.58 -5.28 18.60
C TYR A 79 -6.53 -6.31 19.04
N PHE A 80 -5.59 -5.86 19.88
CA PHE A 80 -4.53 -6.72 20.38
C PHE A 80 -5.01 -7.67 21.48
N ASN A 81 -4.42 -8.86 21.54
CA ASN A 81 -4.62 -9.80 22.64
C ASN A 81 -3.95 -9.37 23.95
N ARG A 82 -2.93 -8.50 23.90
CA ARG A 82 -2.20 -8.00 25.09
C ARG A 82 -1.50 -6.66 24.82
N LYS A 83 -1.13 -5.96 25.89
CA LYS A 83 -0.28 -4.76 25.85
C LYS A 83 1.17 -5.09 25.45
N GLY A 84 1.90 -4.08 25.01
CA GLY A 84 3.34 -4.19 24.66
C GLY A 84 3.61 -4.77 23.27
N ARG A 85 2.60 -4.78 22.39
CA ARG A 85 2.78 -5.09 20.96
C ARG A 85 2.89 -3.80 20.16
N ASP A 86 3.79 -3.81 19.18
CA ASP A 86 3.96 -2.74 18.18
C ASP A 86 2.99 -3.00 17.01
N ASP A 87 2.24 -1.96 16.63
CA ASP A 87 1.26 -1.99 15.54
C ASP A 87 1.92 -2.05 14.17
N ASN A 88 3.09 -1.45 13.97
CA ASN A 88 3.75 -1.46 12.67
C ASN A 88 4.07 -2.88 12.17
N ASN A 89 4.31 -3.80 13.12
CA ASN A 89 4.57 -5.21 12.84
C ASN A 89 3.41 -5.92 12.15
N ILE A 90 2.17 -5.46 12.36
CA ILE A 90 0.95 -6.07 11.79
C ILE A 90 0.91 -5.86 10.28
N TYR A 91 1.33 -4.69 9.80
CA TYR A 91 1.20 -4.32 8.40
C TYR A 91 2.06 -5.17 7.48
N LYS A 92 3.20 -5.68 7.97
CA LYS A 92 4.07 -6.52 7.14
C LYS A 92 3.37 -7.79 6.68
N LEU A 93 2.69 -8.51 7.58
CA LEU A 93 1.97 -9.73 7.22
C LEU A 93 0.66 -9.43 6.51
N ASN A 94 -0.09 -8.43 6.97
CA ASN A 94 -1.35 -8.05 6.33
C ASN A 94 -1.12 -7.64 4.89
N ASN A 95 -0.13 -6.78 4.62
CA ASN A 95 0.09 -6.30 3.27
C ASN A 95 0.56 -7.41 2.32
N ASP A 96 1.45 -8.28 2.81
CA ASP A 96 1.95 -9.47 2.09
C ASP A 96 0.86 -10.54 1.87
N ALA A 97 -0.19 -10.56 2.71
CA ALA A 97 -1.32 -11.46 2.56
C ALA A 97 -2.41 -10.91 1.62
N LEU A 98 -2.58 -9.59 1.58
CA LEU A 98 -3.66 -8.93 0.83
C LEU A 98 -3.28 -8.53 -0.59
N GLU A 99 -1.98 -8.48 -0.91
CA GLU A 99 -1.51 -8.25 -2.27
C GLU A 99 -2.05 -9.32 -3.23
N LYS A 100 -2.49 -8.88 -4.43
CA LYS A 100 -3.20 -9.68 -5.44
C LYS A 100 -4.59 -10.20 -5.04
N ILE A 101 -5.11 -9.76 -3.89
CA ILE A 101 -6.47 -10.07 -3.44
C ILE A 101 -7.27 -8.76 -3.34
N ALA A 102 -6.84 -7.87 -2.45
CA ALA A 102 -7.48 -6.58 -2.24
C ALA A 102 -6.92 -5.50 -3.18
N TYR A 103 -5.66 -5.60 -3.59
CA TYR A 103 -5.00 -4.61 -4.44
C TYR A 103 -3.83 -5.22 -5.20
N ASP A 104 -3.39 -4.56 -6.27
CA ASP A 104 -2.36 -5.12 -7.14
C ASP A 104 -0.95 -5.10 -6.55
N ASN A 105 -0.57 -4.04 -5.84
CA ASN A 105 0.78 -3.91 -5.31
C ASN A 105 0.77 -3.11 -4.00
N ASP A 106 1.47 -3.61 -2.99
CA ASP A 106 1.50 -3.01 -1.65
C ASP A 106 2.17 -1.62 -1.61
N SER A 107 3.05 -1.29 -2.56
CA SER A 107 3.65 0.05 -2.71
C SER A 107 2.63 1.17 -2.94
N ARG A 108 1.40 0.83 -3.32
CA ARG A 108 0.29 1.78 -3.50
C ARG A 108 -0.57 1.94 -2.26
N ILE A 109 -0.23 1.29 -1.15
CA ILE A 109 -1.03 1.28 0.06
C ILE A 109 -0.42 2.20 1.11
N LEU A 110 -1.20 3.19 1.49
CA LEU A 110 -0.89 4.16 2.54
C LEU A 110 -1.51 3.68 3.85
N THR A 111 -0.73 2.90 4.61
CA THR A 111 -1.17 2.31 5.88
C THR A 111 -1.30 3.34 7.00
N ARG A 112 -2.42 3.36 7.72
CA ARG A 112 -2.71 4.32 8.80
C ARG A 112 -3.36 3.64 10.00
N THR A 113 -2.75 3.73 11.17
CA THR A 113 -3.37 3.26 12.42
C THR A 113 -4.35 4.30 12.93
N GLN A 114 -5.66 4.00 12.87
CA GLN A 114 -6.70 4.88 13.39
C GLN A 114 -6.94 4.66 14.87
N ARG A 115 -6.87 3.40 15.33
CA ARG A 115 -7.11 3.08 16.73
C ARG A 115 -6.48 1.76 17.16
N ILE A 116 -5.98 1.73 18.40
CA ILE A 116 -5.50 0.52 19.06
C ILE A 116 -6.39 0.23 20.27
N LEU A 117 -6.89 -0.99 20.33
CA LEU A 117 -7.75 -1.53 21.37
C LEU A 117 -7.19 -2.89 21.84
N TYR A 118 -7.74 -3.40 22.95
CA TYR A 118 -7.33 -4.69 23.52
C TYR A 118 -8.53 -5.61 23.69
N ASP A 119 -8.50 -6.77 23.04
CA ASP A 119 -9.51 -7.81 23.11
C ASP A 119 -8.82 -9.17 23.27
N LYS A 120 -8.81 -9.67 24.51
CA LYS A 120 -8.20 -10.97 24.83
C LYS A 120 -9.01 -12.15 24.26
N LYS A 121 -10.31 -11.98 24.04
CA LYS A 121 -11.21 -13.05 23.62
C LYS A 121 -11.27 -13.17 22.10
N ASN A 122 -11.24 -12.04 21.40
CA ASN A 122 -11.34 -11.99 19.95
C ASN A 122 -10.36 -10.97 19.33
N PRO A 123 -9.04 -11.26 19.39
CA PRO A 123 -8.03 -10.41 18.78
C PRO A 123 -8.14 -10.41 17.26
N ARG A 124 -8.09 -9.23 16.64
CA ARG A 124 -8.36 -9.05 15.22
C ARG A 124 -7.82 -7.71 14.70
N VAL A 125 -7.87 -7.53 13.39
CA VAL A 125 -7.65 -6.25 12.73
C VAL A 125 -8.84 -5.95 11.84
N GLU A 126 -9.37 -4.73 11.93
CA GLU A 126 -10.39 -4.20 11.04
C GLU A 126 -9.70 -3.21 10.10
N LEU A 127 -9.82 -3.43 8.79
CA LEU A 127 -9.20 -2.61 7.75
C LEU A 127 -10.28 -1.97 6.89
N VAL A 128 -10.05 -0.73 6.50
CA VAL A 128 -10.86 -0.02 5.51
C VAL A 128 -9.96 0.54 4.43
N PHE A 129 -10.17 0.12 3.19
CA PHE A 129 -9.49 0.67 2.03
C PHE A 129 -10.33 1.77 1.40
N THR A 130 -9.72 2.92 1.17
CA THR A 130 -10.37 4.07 0.53
C THR A 130 -9.45 4.67 -0.54
N PRO A 131 -9.98 5.05 -1.72
CA PRO A 131 -9.24 5.82 -2.71
C PRO A 131 -8.64 7.09 -2.11
N VAL A 132 -7.42 7.43 -2.52
CA VAL A 132 -6.87 8.76 -2.23
C VAL A 132 -7.55 9.83 -3.10
N GLU A 133 -7.52 11.08 -2.63
CA GLU A 133 -8.05 12.21 -3.40
C GLU A 133 -6.99 12.79 -4.35
N TYR A 134 -5.71 12.72 -3.99
CA TYR A 134 -4.62 13.32 -4.74
C TYR A 134 -4.29 12.52 -6.01
N ILE A 135 -3.77 13.21 -7.03
CA ILE A 135 -3.29 12.63 -8.28
C ILE A 135 -1.89 13.17 -8.55
N GLY A 136 -0.87 12.32 -8.56
CA GLY A 136 0.51 12.75 -8.73
C GLY A 136 0.91 13.71 -7.61
N ILE A 137 1.36 14.92 -7.96
CA ILE A 137 1.68 15.99 -7.01
C ILE A 137 0.49 16.90 -6.65
N PHE A 138 -0.70 16.66 -7.20
CA PHE A 138 -1.86 17.55 -7.06
C PHE A 138 -2.81 17.02 -5.99
N ASP A 139 -3.24 17.87 -5.06
CA ASP A 139 -4.02 17.45 -3.88
C ASP A 139 -5.38 16.83 -4.22
N ASN A 140 -5.95 17.16 -5.38
CA ASN A 140 -7.23 16.63 -5.84
C ASN A 140 -7.37 16.67 -7.36
N GLU A 141 -8.44 16.03 -7.84
CA GLU A 141 -8.79 15.94 -9.26
C GLU A 141 -9.03 17.32 -9.92
N GLN A 142 -9.60 18.28 -9.19
CA GLN A 142 -9.87 19.61 -9.72
C GLN A 142 -8.56 20.34 -10.04
N ILE A 143 -7.62 20.37 -9.09
CA ILE A 143 -6.30 21.01 -9.27
C ILE A 143 -5.54 20.32 -10.41
N TYR A 144 -5.57 18.99 -10.44
CA TYR A 144 -4.97 18.20 -11.53
C TYR A 144 -5.57 18.60 -12.89
N GLY A 145 -6.90 18.65 -12.99
CA GLY A 145 -7.62 19.00 -14.21
C GLY A 145 -7.29 20.40 -14.70
N ASP A 146 -7.30 21.39 -13.80
CA ASP A 146 -6.96 22.78 -14.12
C ASP A 146 -5.50 22.91 -14.60
N PHE A 147 -4.57 22.20 -13.95
CA PHE A 147 -3.17 22.17 -14.36
C PHE A 147 -2.99 21.54 -15.75
N VAL A 148 -3.64 20.39 -16.01
CA VAL A 148 -3.58 19.71 -17.31
C VAL A 148 -4.18 20.57 -18.41
N LYS A 149 -5.35 21.18 -18.17
CA LYS A 149 -6.01 22.08 -19.11
C LYS A 149 -5.13 23.28 -19.46
N ARG A 150 -4.45 23.88 -18.47
CA ARG A 150 -3.45 24.92 -18.74
C ARG A 150 -2.30 24.38 -19.59
N CYS A 151 -1.82 23.16 -19.31
CA CYS A 151 -0.75 22.56 -20.08
C CYS A 151 -1.11 22.36 -21.55
N GLU A 152 -2.37 22.12 -21.92
CA GLU A 152 -2.80 21.96 -23.32
C GLU A 152 -2.45 23.16 -24.21
N GLY A 153 -2.44 24.37 -23.65
CA GLY A 153 -2.02 25.61 -24.33
C GLY A 153 -0.50 25.82 -24.39
N CYS A 154 0.30 24.92 -23.80
CA CYS A 154 1.75 25.01 -23.77
C CYS A 154 2.38 24.39 -25.01
N SER A 155 3.37 25.08 -25.58
CA SER A 155 4.21 24.59 -26.69
C SER A 155 4.91 23.25 -26.43
N ARG A 156 5.14 22.89 -25.16
CA ARG A 156 5.74 21.60 -24.77
C ARG A 156 4.74 20.44 -24.73
N TYR A 157 3.44 20.71 -24.63
CA TYR A 157 2.41 19.67 -24.42
C TYR A 157 2.38 18.64 -25.54
N LYS A 158 2.33 19.11 -26.79
CA LYS A 158 2.35 18.26 -28.00
C LYS A 158 3.67 17.48 -28.20
N ARG A 159 4.71 17.78 -27.41
CA ARG A 159 6.04 17.15 -27.50
C ARG A 159 6.33 16.23 -26.31
N ASN A 160 5.30 15.69 -25.67
CA ASN A 160 5.42 14.85 -24.46
C ASN A 160 6.17 15.57 -23.35
N CYS A 161 5.59 16.67 -22.85
CA CYS A 161 6.18 17.48 -21.78
C CYS A 161 6.62 16.59 -20.59
N SER A 162 7.94 16.47 -20.41
CA SER A 162 8.53 15.67 -19.33
C SER A 162 8.09 16.16 -17.95
N ILE A 163 7.94 17.48 -17.79
CA ILE A 163 7.48 18.10 -16.54
C ILE A 163 6.06 17.63 -16.18
N LEU A 164 5.15 17.64 -17.16
CA LEU A 164 3.78 17.17 -16.94
C LEU A 164 3.77 15.67 -16.64
N LYS A 165 4.54 14.86 -17.37
CA LYS A 165 4.63 13.41 -17.12
C LYS A 165 5.12 13.12 -15.70
N ALA A 166 6.22 13.74 -15.29
CA ALA A 166 6.80 13.58 -13.97
C ALA A 166 5.83 14.04 -12.86
N ALA A 167 5.11 15.14 -13.06
CA ALA A 167 4.11 15.62 -12.10
C ALA A 167 2.96 14.62 -11.89
N LYS A 168 2.50 13.95 -12.96
CA LYS A 168 1.49 12.87 -12.87
C LYS A 168 2.01 11.65 -12.13
N GLU A 169 3.30 11.37 -12.24
CA GLU A 169 4.00 10.27 -11.55
C GLU A 169 4.44 10.65 -10.12
N ALA A 170 3.94 11.77 -9.57
CA ALA A 170 4.22 12.27 -8.22
C ALA A 170 5.67 12.75 -7.98
N PHE A 171 6.44 13.06 -9.02
CA PHE A 171 7.73 13.72 -8.87
C PHE A 171 7.56 15.22 -8.60
N ILE A 172 8.04 15.67 -7.44
CA ILE A 172 8.18 17.08 -7.09
C ILE A 172 9.27 17.69 -7.97
N GLN A 173 9.01 18.88 -8.51
CA GLN A 173 9.86 19.56 -9.48
C GLN A 173 9.91 21.05 -9.17
N ASP A 174 11.10 21.65 -9.26
CA ASP A 174 11.30 23.08 -8.97
C ASP A 174 10.52 23.98 -9.94
N GLU A 175 10.21 23.49 -11.14
CA GLU A 175 9.43 24.23 -12.13
C GLU A 175 7.96 24.39 -11.73
N ILE A 176 7.45 23.60 -10.78
CA ILE A 176 6.04 23.65 -10.36
C ILE A 176 5.96 24.19 -8.93
N VAL A 177 5.45 25.41 -8.80
CA VAL A 177 5.21 26.04 -7.50
C VAL A 177 3.75 26.48 -7.44
N ASN A 178 3.05 26.15 -6.35
CA ASN A 178 1.63 26.46 -6.16
C ASN A 178 0.75 26.05 -7.36
N ASN A 179 1.00 24.86 -7.91
CA ASN A 179 0.30 24.34 -9.09
C ASN A 179 0.46 25.21 -10.35
N VAL A 180 1.57 25.96 -10.47
CA VAL A 180 1.91 26.75 -11.65
C VAL A 180 3.28 26.36 -12.18
N CYS A 181 3.35 26.03 -13.47
CA CYS A 181 4.59 25.69 -14.14
C CYS A 181 5.32 26.95 -14.65
N SER A 182 6.51 27.25 -14.11
CA SER A 182 7.36 28.37 -14.53
C SER A 182 7.93 28.19 -15.94
N SER A 183 8.04 26.94 -16.40
CA SER A 183 8.48 26.58 -17.76
C SER A 183 7.38 26.69 -18.84
N PHE A 184 6.17 27.15 -18.47
CA PHE A 184 5.07 27.32 -19.40
C PHE A 184 5.39 28.33 -20.50
N LYS A 185 5.14 27.94 -21.77
CA LYS A 185 5.29 28.82 -22.93
C LYS A 185 4.10 28.64 -23.84
N GLU A 186 3.29 29.68 -23.96
CA GLU A 186 2.06 29.67 -24.77
C GLU A 186 2.36 29.31 -26.24
N MET A 187 1.47 28.51 -26.84
CA MET A 187 1.54 28.20 -28.25
C MET A 187 1.26 29.47 -29.06
N ARG A 188 2.21 29.90 -29.89
CA ARG A 188 1.95 30.97 -30.86
C ARG A 188 0.84 30.51 -31.82
N SER A 189 -0.24 31.29 -31.94
CA SER A 189 -1.19 31.13 -33.03
C SER A 189 -0.43 31.30 -34.35
N LYS A 190 -0.55 30.31 -35.25
CA LYS A 190 -0.12 30.50 -36.63
C LYS A 190 -1.08 31.47 -37.33
#